data_AF-A0A0D2AAM3-F1
#
_entry.id   AF-A0A0D2AAM3-F1
#
_cell.length_a   1.000
_cell.length_b   1.000
_cell.length_c   1.000
_cell.angle_alpha   90.00
_cell.angle_beta   90.00
_cell.angle_gamma   90.00
#
_symmetry.space_group_name_H-M   'P 1'
#
loop_
_entity.id
_entity.type
_entity.pdbx_description
1 polymer ?
#
loop_
_entity_poly.entity_id
_entity_poly.type
_entity_poly.pdbx_seq_one_letter_code
_entity_poly.pdbx_strand_id
1 'polypeptide(L)'
;MDVKDVDGTTVPLFFYTQRRGSELAPSEVQKGHTIAILYAQRHTFMFSEPGIRLEEATNIKIFPLSLNKSLALSDRVQKFSTETNGTRTCHGCERQAISLKKCAKCSLFWYCNGDCQRTGWNENNHKADCKLLKDADLKGLFSLHWDKFERRVKF
;
A
#
# COMPACT_ATOMS: atom_id res chain seq x y z
N MET A 1 -2.04 -3.57 -20.99
CA MET A 1 -1.96 -2.24 -20.34
C MET A 1 -0.51 -1.99 -20.01
N ASP A 2 -0.02 -0.76 -20.17
CA ASP A 2 1.37 -0.47 -19.83
C ASP A 2 1.46 0.15 -18.43
N VAL A 3 2.41 -0.33 -17.64
CA VAL A 3 2.70 0.19 -16.31
C VAL A 3 4.15 0.65 -16.25
N LYS A 4 4.50 1.45 -15.25
CA LYS A 4 5.87 1.87 -15.01
C LYS A 4 6.34 1.37 -13.65
N ASP A 5 7.54 0.83 -13.60
CA ASP A 5 8.21 0.51 -12.34
C ASP A 5 8.81 1.77 -11.67
N VAL A 6 9.55 1.56 -10.59
CA VAL A 6 10.19 2.64 -9.81
C VAL A 6 11.26 3.41 -10.60
N ASP A 7 11.89 2.75 -11.58
CA ASP A 7 12.91 3.34 -12.44
C ASP A 7 12.30 4.05 -13.66
N GLY A 8 10.97 4.02 -13.78
CA GLY A 8 10.22 4.61 -14.89
C GLY A 8 10.23 3.74 -16.15
N THR A 9 10.75 2.52 -16.06
CA THR A 9 10.76 1.55 -17.16
C THR A 9 9.33 1.12 -17.44
N THR A 10 8.91 1.22 -18.69
CA THR A 10 7.61 0.72 -19.11
C THR A 10 7.64 -0.80 -19.16
N VAL A 11 6.72 -1.44 -18.45
CA VAL A 11 6.53 -2.89 -18.44
C VAL A 11 5.12 -3.20 -18.94
N PRO A 12 4.96 -4.03 -19.98
CA PRO A 12 3.64 -4.41 -20.44
C PRO A 12 3.00 -5.40 -19.45
N LEU A 13 1.75 -5.12 -19.06
CA LEU A 13 0.89 -5.99 -18.27
C LEU A 13 -0.16 -6.65 -19.17
N PHE A 14 -0.12 -7.97 -19.23
CA PHE A 14 -1.04 -8.80 -20.01
C PHE A 14 -2.03 -9.52 -19.10
N PHE A 15 -3.32 -9.37 -19.39
CA PHE A 15 -4.42 -9.98 -18.64
C PHE A 15 -4.83 -11.31 -19.27
N TYR A 16 -4.52 -12.39 -18.56
CA TYR A 16 -4.94 -13.77 -18.85
C TYR A 16 -6.04 -14.23 -17.87
N THR A 17 -6.62 -13.30 -17.12
CA THR A 17 -7.79 -13.53 -16.26
C THR A 17 -9.03 -13.85 -17.09
N GLN A 18 -10.05 -14.45 -16.47
CA GLN A 18 -11.32 -14.81 -17.14
C GLN A 18 -11.95 -13.62 -17.87
N ARG A 19 -11.83 -12.43 -17.28
CA ARG A 19 -12.43 -11.18 -17.77
C ARG A 19 -11.47 -10.32 -18.61
N ARG A 20 -10.25 -10.80 -18.86
CA ARG A 20 -9.22 -10.19 -19.71
C ARG A 20 -8.98 -8.70 -19.39
N GLY A 21 -8.99 -8.34 -18.11
CA GLY A 21 -8.76 -6.98 -17.63
C GLY A 21 -10.02 -6.14 -17.42
N SER A 22 -11.20 -6.62 -17.82
CA SER A 22 -12.47 -5.92 -17.56
C SER A 22 -12.95 -6.01 -16.09
N GLU A 23 -12.21 -6.72 -15.24
CA GLU A 23 -12.34 -6.66 -13.78
C GLU A 23 -11.92 -5.31 -13.18
N LEU A 24 -11.07 -4.53 -13.87
CA LEU A 24 -10.66 -3.21 -13.44
C LEU A 24 -11.63 -2.17 -14.03
N ALA A 25 -12.22 -1.33 -13.18
CA ALA A 25 -13.08 -0.28 -13.68
C ALA A 25 -12.23 0.76 -14.46
N PRO A 26 -12.66 1.21 -15.65
CA PRO A 26 -11.90 2.23 -16.40
C PRO A 26 -11.66 3.52 -15.61
N SER A 27 -12.55 3.85 -14.67
CA SER A 27 -12.40 4.98 -13.75
C SER A 27 -11.28 4.79 -12.72
N GLU A 28 -10.84 3.57 -12.44
CA GLU A 28 -9.72 3.28 -11.54
C GLU A 28 -8.38 3.32 -12.28
N VAL A 29 -8.38 2.99 -13.58
CA VAL A 29 -7.19 2.95 -14.42
C VAL A 29 -6.81 4.36 -14.88
N GLN A 30 -6.15 5.12 -13.99
CA GLN A 30 -5.73 6.49 -14.27
C GLN A 30 -4.21 6.66 -14.17
N LYS A 31 -3.64 7.54 -15.01
CA LYS A 31 -2.24 7.94 -14.88
C LYS A 31 -2.01 8.56 -13.50
N GLY A 32 -0.95 8.11 -12.83
CA GLY A 32 -0.60 8.56 -11.48
C GLY A 32 -1.18 7.71 -10.35
N HIS A 33 -2.04 6.73 -10.65
CA HIS A 33 -2.40 5.68 -9.69
C HIS A 33 -1.31 4.60 -9.61
N THR A 34 -1.25 3.92 -8.48
CA THR A 34 -0.30 2.82 -8.23
C THR A 34 -1.02 1.50 -8.37
N ILE A 35 -0.41 0.57 -9.09
CA ILE A 35 -0.87 -0.81 -9.20
C ILE A 35 0.00 -1.68 -8.30
N ALA A 36 -0.63 -2.50 -7.45
CA ALA A 36 0.05 -3.58 -6.76
C ALA A 36 -0.32 -4.90 -7.43
N ILE A 37 0.69 -5.71 -7.75
CA ILE A 37 0.54 -7.02 -8.39
C ILE A 37 1.25 -8.04 -7.50
N LEU A 38 0.48 -8.87 -6.81
CA LEU A 38 0.98 -9.97 -6.00
C LEU A 38 1.52 -11.08 -6.90
N TYR A 39 2.65 -11.66 -6.51
CA TYR A 39 3.30 -12.76 -7.22
C TYR A 39 3.58 -12.45 -8.70
N ALA A 40 3.89 -11.18 -9.01
CA ALA A 40 4.21 -10.77 -10.36
C ALA A 40 5.43 -11.55 -10.88
N GLN A 41 5.27 -12.21 -12.02
CA GLN A 41 6.34 -12.89 -12.71
C GLN A 41 6.52 -12.30 -14.11
N ARG A 42 7.78 -12.07 -14.49
CA ARG A 42 8.11 -11.70 -15.86
C ARG A 42 7.97 -12.93 -16.74
N HIS A 43 7.20 -12.82 -17.80
CA HIS A 43 6.91 -13.88 -18.74
C HIS A 43 7.43 -13.48 -20.12
N THR A 44 8.14 -14.41 -20.76
CA THR A 44 8.55 -14.29 -22.16
C THR A 44 7.47 -14.89 -23.03
N PHE A 45 6.94 -14.11 -23.97
CA PHE A 45 5.87 -14.54 -24.86
C PHE A 45 6.44 -14.86 -26.25
N MET A 46 5.76 -15.74 -26.98
CA MET A 46 6.24 -16.22 -28.29
C MET A 46 6.36 -15.11 -29.35
N PHE A 47 5.50 -14.07 -29.29
CA PHE A 47 5.41 -13.00 -30.30
C PHE A 47 5.26 -11.58 -29.71
N SER A 48 5.56 -11.40 -28.43
CA SER A 48 5.49 -10.09 -27.79
C SER A 48 6.68 -9.86 -26.87
N GLU A 49 6.92 -8.60 -26.53
CA GLU A 49 7.94 -8.23 -25.57
C GLU A 49 7.68 -8.90 -24.21
N PRO A 50 8.75 -9.24 -23.45
CA PRO A 50 8.60 -9.78 -22.11
C PRO A 50 7.84 -8.82 -21.19
N GLY A 51 6.83 -9.33 -20.49
CA GLY A 51 5.93 -8.53 -19.65
C GLY A 51 5.48 -9.26 -18.42
N ILE A 52 4.56 -8.66 -17.65
CA ILE A 52 3.91 -9.31 -16.52
C ILE A 52 2.66 -10.03 -17.04
N ARG A 53 2.55 -11.32 -16.72
CA ARG A 53 1.35 -12.12 -17.00
C ARG A 53 0.49 -12.21 -15.75
N LEU A 54 -0.70 -11.61 -15.78
CA LEU A 54 -1.66 -11.69 -14.70
C LEU A 54 -2.72 -12.75 -15.02
N GLU A 55 -2.79 -13.79 -14.20
CA GLU A 55 -3.75 -14.89 -14.36
C GLU A 55 -4.93 -14.81 -13.39
N GLU A 56 -4.71 -14.21 -12.22
CA GLU A 56 -5.68 -14.13 -11.13
C GLU A 56 -6.06 -12.68 -10.85
N ALA A 57 -7.34 -12.33 -11.07
CA ALA A 57 -7.85 -10.97 -10.83
C ALA A 57 -7.74 -10.52 -9.37
N THR A 58 -7.68 -11.47 -8.44
CA THR A 58 -7.50 -11.21 -7.00
C THR A 58 -6.05 -10.89 -6.61
N ASN A 59 -5.10 -11.02 -7.51
CA ASN A 59 -3.70 -10.68 -7.26
C ASN A 59 -3.36 -9.22 -7.65
N ILE A 60 -4.32 -8.46 -8.15
CA ILE A 60 -4.11 -7.08 -8.62
C ILE A 60 -5.04 -6.12 -7.88
N LYS A 61 -4.51 -4.95 -7.50
CA LYS A 61 -5.34 -3.84 -7.04
C LYS A 61 -4.73 -2.51 -7.46
N ILE A 62 -5.58 -1.55 -7.81
CA ILE A 62 -5.18 -0.17 -8.09
C ILE A 62 -5.50 0.70 -6.89
N PHE A 63 -4.52 1.47 -6.45
CA PHE A 63 -4.65 2.44 -5.38
C PHE A 63 -4.56 3.87 -5.92
N PRO A 64 -5.44 4.78 -5.50
CA PRO A 64 -5.54 6.14 -6.04
C PRO A 64 -4.50 7.09 -5.42
N LEU A 65 -3.23 6.73 -5.54
CA LEU A 65 -2.06 7.50 -5.13
C LEU A 65 -0.86 7.13 -6.01
N SER A 66 0.10 8.03 -6.16
CA SER A 66 1.33 7.75 -6.93
C SER A 66 2.28 6.82 -6.17
N LEU A 67 3.17 6.15 -6.90
CA LEU A 67 4.11 5.18 -6.32
C LEU A 67 4.94 5.80 -5.20
N ASN A 68 5.50 7.00 -5.44
CA ASN A 68 6.29 7.72 -4.43
C ASN A 68 5.48 8.06 -3.16
N LYS A 69 4.19 8.41 -3.32
CA LYS A 69 3.31 8.65 -2.17
C LYS A 69 2.98 7.36 -1.42
N SER A 70 2.83 6.25 -2.15
CA SER A 70 2.62 4.92 -1.56
C SER A 70 3.81 4.48 -0.72
N LEU A 71 5.02 4.59 -1.27
CA LEU A 71 6.27 4.26 -0.56
C LEU A 71 6.45 5.12 0.68
N ALA A 72 6.32 6.44 0.56
CA ALA A 72 6.43 7.35 1.70
C ALA A 72 5.36 7.08 2.78
N LEU A 73 4.14 6.68 2.39
CA LEU A 73 3.10 6.29 3.35
C LEU A 73 3.46 4.96 4.03
N SER A 74 4.01 4.01 3.30
CA SER A 74 4.52 2.75 3.84
C SER A 74 5.59 3.01 4.90
N ASP A 75 6.57 3.87 4.63
CA ASP A 75 7.63 4.25 5.57
C ASP A 75 7.06 4.85 6.86
N ARG A 76 6.07 5.74 6.75
CA ARG A 76 5.38 6.29 7.92
C ARG A 76 4.63 5.21 8.70
N VAL A 77 3.91 4.31 8.03
CA VAL A 77 3.24 3.19 8.71
C VAL A 77 4.25 2.34 9.46
N GLN A 78 5.38 2.00 8.85
CA GLN A 78 6.45 1.22 9.49
C GLN A 78 7.05 1.95 10.70
N LYS A 79 7.32 3.27 10.59
CA LYS A 79 7.87 4.08 11.71
C LYS A 79 6.90 4.18 12.89
N PHE A 80 5.60 4.35 12.63
CA PHE A 80 4.64 4.75 13.66
C PHE A 80 3.68 3.65 14.11
N SER A 81 3.55 2.54 13.37
CA SER A 81 2.68 1.41 13.74
C SER A 81 3.43 0.28 14.44
N THR A 82 4.69 0.08 14.08
CA THR A 82 5.51 -1.04 14.56
C THR A 82 5.85 -0.88 16.03
N GLU A 83 5.66 -1.97 16.78
CA GLU A 83 6.07 -2.05 18.18
C GLU A 83 7.52 -2.56 18.26
N THR A 84 8.33 -1.90 19.09
CA THR A 84 9.70 -2.34 19.38
C THR A 84 9.90 -2.29 20.89
N ASN A 85 10.27 -3.43 21.48
CA ASN A 85 10.47 -3.58 22.92
C ASN A 85 9.27 -3.07 23.75
N GLY A 86 8.04 -3.36 23.31
CA GLY A 86 6.80 -2.94 23.98
C GLY A 86 6.45 -1.45 23.84
N THR A 87 7.22 -0.68 23.07
CA THR A 87 6.98 0.75 22.82
C THR A 87 6.60 1.02 21.38
N ARG A 88 5.84 2.09 21.16
CA ARG A 88 5.54 2.65 19.83
C ARG A 88 5.87 4.12 19.79
N THR A 89 6.10 4.62 18.59
CA THR A 89 6.38 6.04 18.34
C THR A 89 5.07 6.82 18.22
N CYS A 90 4.91 7.86 19.04
CA CYS A 90 3.81 8.80 18.91
C CYS A 90 3.95 9.58 17.60
N HIS A 91 2.94 9.54 16.73
CA HIS A 91 2.97 10.28 15.48
C HIS A 91 2.85 11.80 15.65
N GLY A 92 2.37 12.28 16.80
CA GLY A 92 2.23 13.72 17.06
C GLY A 92 3.54 14.39 17.52
N CYS A 93 4.35 13.70 18.34
CA CYS A 93 5.52 14.30 18.99
C CYS A 93 6.81 13.46 18.88
N GLU A 94 6.75 12.36 18.13
CA GLU A 94 7.85 11.41 17.88
C GLU A 94 8.45 10.70 19.11
N ARG A 95 7.92 10.92 20.31
CA ARG A 95 8.36 10.20 21.51
C ARG A 95 7.84 8.77 21.50
N GLN A 96 8.68 7.84 21.96
CA GLN A 96 8.29 6.47 22.21
C GLN A 96 7.61 6.33 23.57
N ALA A 97 6.54 5.54 23.65
CA ALA A 97 5.92 5.16 24.91
C ALA A 97 5.22 3.81 24.81
N ILE A 98 4.96 3.19 25.96
CA ILE A 98 4.25 1.91 26.08
C ILE A 98 2.74 2.13 25.88
N SER A 99 2.15 3.07 26.62
CA SER A 99 0.70 3.30 26.64
C SER A 99 0.29 4.44 25.70
N LEU A 100 0.29 4.17 24.39
CA LEU A 100 -0.24 5.10 23.39
C LEU A 100 -1.69 4.75 23.01
N LYS A 101 -2.44 5.78 22.62
CA LYS A 101 -3.79 5.69 22.09
C LYS A 101 -3.75 5.52 20.57
N LYS A 102 -4.38 4.46 20.07
CA LYS A 102 -4.48 4.17 18.64
C LYS A 102 -5.51 5.07 17.96
N CYS A 103 -5.25 5.48 16.72
CA CYS A 103 -6.23 6.12 15.87
C CYS A 103 -7.41 5.16 15.61
N ALA A 104 -8.62 5.52 16.05
CA ALA A 104 -9.80 4.68 15.90
C ALA A 104 -10.23 4.44 14.43
N LYS A 105 -9.82 5.31 13.50
CA LYS A 105 -10.24 5.24 12.09
C LYS A 105 -9.37 4.29 11.26
N CYS A 106 -8.05 4.51 11.27
CA CYS A 106 -7.13 3.70 10.48
C CYS A 106 -6.52 2.53 11.27
N SER A 107 -6.52 2.58 12.60
CA SER A 107 -5.91 1.56 13.47
C SER A 107 -4.40 1.33 13.26
N LEU A 108 -3.68 2.25 12.62
CA LEU A 108 -2.23 2.10 12.36
C LEU A 108 -1.37 3.13 13.09
N PHE A 109 -1.89 4.32 13.42
CA PHE A 109 -1.11 5.39 14.02
C PHE A 109 -1.44 5.54 15.51
N TRP A 110 -0.44 5.91 16.31
CA TRP A 110 -0.50 5.94 17.77
C TRP A 110 -0.10 7.31 18.33
N TYR A 111 -0.70 7.70 19.46
CA TYR A 111 -0.58 9.04 20.04
C TYR A 111 -0.53 8.99 21.56
N CYS A 112 0.21 9.92 22.19
CA CYS A 112 0.20 10.01 23.66
C CYS A 112 -1.19 10.36 24.20
N ASN A 113 -1.87 11.30 23.54
CA ASN A 113 -3.14 11.86 23.97
C ASN A 113 -3.87 12.55 22.79
N GLY A 114 -5.00 13.18 23.08
CA GLY A 114 -5.80 13.88 22.07
C GLY A 114 -5.09 15.06 21.40
N ASP A 115 -4.19 15.75 22.10
CA ASP A 115 -3.44 16.87 21.52
C ASP A 115 -2.40 16.38 20.52
N CYS A 116 -1.64 15.34 20.86
CA CYS A 116 -0.75 14.68 19.90
C CYS A 116 -1.51 14.12 18.70
N GLN A 117 -2.73 13.63 18.89
CA GLN A 117 -3.58 13.20 17.77
C GLN A 117 -4.00 14.38 16.90
N ARG A 118 -4.34 15.53 17.48
CA ARG A 118 -4.70 16.75 16.75
C ARG A 118 -3.52 17.31 15.96
N THR A 119 -2.33 17.38 16.57
CA THR A 119 -1.07 17.73 15.87
C THR A 119 -0.80 16.75 14.73
N GLY A 120 -0.86 15.45 15.01
CA GLY A 120 -0.68 14.42 13.99
C GLY A 120 -1.65 14.55 12.82
N TRP A 121 -2.91 14.92 13.11
CA TRP A 121 -3.99 15.10 12.13
C TRP A 121 -3.80 16.33 11.24
N ASN A 122 -3.44 17.47 11.83
CA ASN A 122 -3.39 18.77 11.14
C ASN A 122 -2.02 19.07 10.54
N GLU A 123 -0.94 18.69 11.21
CA GLU A 123 0.42 19.12 10.89
C GLU A 123 1.22 17.98 10.25
N ASN A 124 1.08 16.74 10.77
CA ASN A 124 1.88 15.61 10.28
C ASN A 124 1.15 14.79 9.20
N ASN A 125 0.24 15.41 8.45
CA ASN A 125 -0.45 14.82 7.29
C ASN A 125 -1.35 13.60 7.58
N HIS A 126 -1.62 13.25 8.84
CA HIS A 126 -2.40 12.04 9.14
C HIS A 126 -3.82 12.07 8.57
N LYS A 127 -4.43 13.26 8.36
CA LYS A 127 -5.76 13.35 7.74
C LYS A 127 -5.82 12.70 6.36
N ALA A 128 -4.82 12.98 5.51
CA ALA A 128 -4.73 12.42 4.17
C ALA A 128 -4.38 10.93 4.20
N ASP A 129 -3.39 10.57 5.01
CA ASP A 129 -2.93 9.19 5.20
C ASP A 129 -4.07 8.31 5.75
N CYS A 130 -4.80 8.78 6.76
CA CYS A 130 -5.91 8.07 7.38
C CYS A 130 -7.04 7.77 6.38
N LYS A 131 -7.29 8.65 5.40
CA LYS A 131 -8.29 8.41 4.36
C LYS A 131 -7.90 7.22 3.48
N LEU A 132 -6.64 7.17 3.05
CA LEU A 132 -6.09 6.08 2.23
C LEU A 132 -6.06 4.76 3.01
N LEU A 133 -5.58 4.82 4.26
CA LEU A 133 -5.52 3.69 5.18
C LEU A 133 -6.89 3.28 5.74
N LYS A 134 -8.02 3.70 5.15
CA LYS A 134 -9.30 3.02 5.39
C LYS A 134 -9.40 1.73 4.58
N ASP A 135 -8.74 1.70 3.43
CA ASP A 135 -8.66 0.54 2.55
C ASP A 135 -7.91 -0.61 3.24
N ALA A 136 -8.59 -1.75 3.42
CA ALA A 136 -8.06 -2.89 4.14
C ALA A 136 -6.87 -3.53 3.42
N ASP A 137 -6.87 -3.52 2.09
CA ASP A 137 -5.83 -4.12 1.27
C ASP A 137 -4.57 -3.26 1.29
N LEU A 138 -4.71 -1.94 1.24
CA LEU A 138 -3.57 -1.03 1.39
C LEU A 138 -2.93 -1.17 2.78
N LYS A 139 -3.77 -1.26 3.83
CA LYS A 139 -3.31 -1.52 5.20
C LYS A 139 -2.57 -2.85 5.30
N GLY A 140 -3.16 -3.90 4.74
CA GLY A 140 -2.58 -5.24 4.70
C GLY A 140 -1.23 -5.22 3.99
N LEU A 141 -1.18 -4.63 2.79
CA LEU A 141 0.04 -4.50 1.99
C LEU A 141 1.20 -3.90 2.78
N PHE A 142 0.92 -2.85 3.56
CA PHE A 142 1.94 -2.18 4.37
C PHE A 142 2.28 -2.89 5.69
N SER A 143 1.39 -3.71 6.22
CA SER A 143 1.58 -4.36 7.52
C SER A 143 2.06 -5.82 7.41
N LEU A 144 2.11 -6.37 6.20
CA LEU A 144 2.56 -7.73 5.95
C LEU A 144 4.08 -7.84 6.08
N HIS A 145 4.53 -8.81 6.88
CA HIS A 145 5.92 -9.26 6.92
C HIS A 145 6.18 -10.19 5.73
N TRP A 146 6.46 -9.59 4.57
CA TRP A 146 6.66 -10.31 3.31
C TRP A 146 7.77 -11.37 3.38
N ASP A 147 8.75 -11.19 4.26
CA ASP A 147 9.87 -12.10 4.50
C ASP A 147 9.49 -13.38 5.27
N LYS A 148 8.39 -13.35 6.03
CA LYS A 148 7.97 -14.45 6.91
C LYS A 148 6.65 -15.09 6.50
N PHE A 149 6.07 -14.63 5.38
CA PHE A 149 4.73 -15.03 5.00
C PHE A 149 4.74 -16.27 4.11
N GLU A 150 4.23 -17.39 4.62
CA GLU A 150 4.21 -18.68 3.93
C GLU A 150 2.89 -19.01 3.22
N ARG A 151 1.85 -18.19 3.37
CA ARG A 151 0.53 -18.42 2.75
C ARG A 151 0.40 -17.65 1.42
N ARG A 152 -0.73 -17.81 0.72
CA ARG A 152 -1.08 -16.92 -0.41
C ARG A 152 -1.96 -15.76 0.07
N VAL A 153 -1.59 -14.53 -0.28
CA VAL A 153 -2.38 -13.30 -0.11
C VAL A 153 -3.15 -13.04 -1.40
N LYS A 154 -4.33 -12.48 -1.25
CA LYS A 154 -5.16 -11.93 -2.31
C LYS A 154 -5.70 -10.59 -1.82
N PHE A 155 -5.96 -9.68 -2.76
CA PHE A 155 -6.78 -8.50 -2.53
C PHE A 155 -8.26 -8.89 -2.57
#